data_AF-A0A4S5AVL9-F1
#
_entry.id   AF-A0A4S5AVL9-F1
#
_cell.length_a   1.000
_cell.length_b   1.000
_cell.length_c   1.000
_cell.angle_alpha   90.00
_cell.angle_beta   90.00
_cell.angle_gamma   90.00
#
_symmetry.space_group_name_H-M   'P 1'
#
loop_
_entity.id
_entity.type
_entity.pdbx_description
1 polymer ?
#
loop_
_entity_poly.entity_id
_entity_poly.type
_entity_poly.pdbx_seq_one_letter_code
_entity_poly.pdbx_strand_id
1 'polypeptide(L)' 'MAGVRHVWVRPAFVPVELPGLVLHWRPTDDGWQGLVTYIDRDGRTVTEWLPAANLRPIKSAPQTGSAYG' A
#
# COMPACT_ATOMS: atom_id res chain seq x y z
N MET A 1 0.54 -17.10 6.66
CA MET A 1 -0.44 -16.38 5.81
C MET A 1 -0.08 -14.90 5.77
N ALA A 2 0.81 -14.49 4.87
CA ALA A 2 1.09 -13.07 4.66
C ALA A 2 0.03 -12.54 3.68
N GLY A 3 -1.14 -12.17 4.21
CA GLY A 3 -2.22 -11.59 3.42
C GLY A 3 -1.69 -10.39 2.63
N VAL A 4 -1.90 -10.40 1.32
CA VAL A 4 -1.48 -9.34 0.41
C VAL A 4 -2.04 -8.00 0.88
N ARG A 5 -1.17 -7.00 1.08
CA ARG A 5 -1.50 -5.72 1.71
C ARG A 5 -1.51 -4.60 0.68
N HIS A 6 -2.34 -4.73 -0.35
CA HIS A 6 -2.48 -3.68 -1.35
C HIS A 6 -3.13 -2.45 -0.73
N VAL A 7 -2.53 -1.29 -0.99
CA VAL A 7 -2.96 0.02 -0.50
C VAL A 7 -2.99 1.03 -1.63
N TRP A 8 -3.89 1.99 -1.53
CA TRP A 8 -3.79 3.26 -2.20
C TRP A 8 -2.83 4.15 -1.42
N VAL A 9 -1.83 4.67 -2.12
CA VAL A 9 -0.84 5.63 -1.62
C VAL A 9 -1.31 7.03 -1.98
N ARG A 10 -1.39 7.92 -0.98
CA ARG A 10 -1.67 9.36 -1.14
C ARG A 10 -0.47 10.19 -0.70
N PRO A 11 0.47 10.51 -1.60
CA PRO A 11 1.57 11.40 -1.28
C PRO A 11 1.04 12.82 -1.01
N ALA A 12 1.64 13.54 -0.06
CA ALA A 12 1.15 14.85 0.40
C ALA A 12 0.97 15.90 -0.71
N PHE A 13 1.72 15.79 -1.81
CA PHE A 13 1.72 16.74 -2.93
C PHE A 13 1.07 16.17 -4.20
N VAL A 14 0.32 15.07 -4.08
CA VAL A 14 -0.24 14.36 -5.23
C VAL A 14 -1.75 14.16 -5.09
N PRO A 15 -2.59 14.79 -5.94
CA PRO A 15 -4.04 14.65 -5.87
C PRO A 15 -4.54 13.33 -6.49
N VAL A 16 -3.67 12.33 -6.65
CA VAL A 16 -3.97 11.04 -7.28
C VAL A 16 -3.58 9.92 -6.33
N GLU A 17 -4.47 8.94 -6.16
CA GLU A 17 -4.15 7.71 -5.45
C GLU A 17 -3.33 6.78 -6.35
N LEU A 18 -2.18 6.33 -5.86
CA LEU A 18 -1.31 5.40 -6.57
C LEU A 18 -1.42 4.00 -5.96
N PRO A 19 -1.54 2.92 -6.75
CA PRO A 19 -1.58 1.57 -6.22
C PRO A 19 -0.19 1.19 -5.67
N GLY A 20 -0.15 0.67 -4.44
CA GLY A 20 1.06 0.24 -3.77
C GLY A 20 0.89 -1.03 -2.95
N LEU A 21 2.02 -1.59 -2.52
CA LEU A 21 2.10 -2.80 -1.72
C LEU A 21 2.89 -2.55 -0.44
N VAL A 22 2.28 -2.82 0.71
CA VAL A 22 2.99 -2.75 2.00
C VAL A 22 3.86 -3.98 2.19
N LEU A 23 5.17 -3.77 2.34
CA LEU A 23 6.19 -4.80 2.59
C LEU A 23 6.44 -5.00 4.09
N HIS A 24 6.45 -3.91 4.86
CA HIS A 24 6.72 -3.95 6.30
C HIS A 24 6.00 -2.85 7.06
N TRP A 25 5.85 -3.02 8.37
CA TRP A 25 5.38 -1.96 9.27
C TRP A 25 6.41 -1.69 10.34
N ARG A 26 6.54 -0.44 10.75
CA ARG A 26 7.31 -0.04 11.93
C ARG A 26 6.53 0.98 12.76
N PRO A 27 6.66 0.95 14.10
CA PRO A 27 6.24 2.06 14.93
C PRO A 27 7.22 3.23 14.79
N THR A 28 6.73 4.44 15.01
CA THR A 28 7.46 5.71 15.09
C THR A 28 6.86 6.55 16.23
N ASP A 29 7.53 7.63 16.64
CA ASP A 29 7.00 8.52 17.70
C ASP A 29 5.63 9.12 17.34
N ASP A 30 5.39 9.38 16.04
CA ASP A 30 4.13 9.93 15.52
C ASP A 30 3.11 8.85 15.08
N GLY A 31 3.33 7.57 15.40
CA GLY A 31 2.40 6.47 15.10
C GLY A 31 3.02 5.32 14.30
N TRP A 32 2.43 4.96 13.16
CA TRP A 32 2.89 3.83 12.34
C TRP A 32 3.29 4.27 10.95
N GLN A 33 4.33 3.62 10.43
CA GLN A 33 4.74 3.74 9.03
C GLN A 33 4.78 2.38 8.35
N GLY A 34 4.35 2.37 7.09
CA GLY A 34 4.47 1.21 6.21
C GLY A 34 5.62 1.42 5.23
N LEU A 35 6.48 0.41 5.03
CA LEU A 35 7.40 0.37 3.91
C LEU A 35 6.58 -0.05 2.69
N VAL A 36 6.43 0.83 1.72
CA VAL A 36 5.55 0.62 0.56
C VAL A 36 6.33 0.71 -0.72
N THR A 37 6.13 -0.25 -1.61
CA THR A 37 6.56 -0.17 -3.01
C THR A 37 5.39 0.20 -3.89
N TYR A 38 5.58 1.21 -4.76
CA TYR A 38 4.57 1.66 -5.72
C TYR A 38 5.24 2.26 -6.96
N ILE A 39 4.43 2.53 -7.99
CA ILE A 39 4.88 3.23 -9.21
C ILE A 39 4.48 4.70 -9.08
N ASP A 40 5.46 5.61 -9.17
CA ASP A 40 5.21 7.04 -9.16
C ASP A 40 4.63 7.53 -10.51
N ARG A 41 4.36 8.84 -10.60
CA ARG A 41 3.75 9.42 -11.79
C ARG A 41 4.65 9.40 -13.02
N ASP A 42 5.96 9.34 -12.80
CA ASP A 42 6.98 9.29 -13.86
C ASP A 42 7.25 7.83 -14.29
N GLY A 43 6.48 6.87 -13.75
CA GLY A 43 6.63 5.45 -14.05
C GLY A 43 7.79 4.78 -13.31
N ARG A 44 8.38 5.43 -12.30
CA ARG A 44 9.49 4.89 -11.54
C ARG A 44 8.99 4.02 -10.39
N THR A 45 9.71 2.94 -10.12
CA THR A 45 9.46 2.14 -8.92
C THR A 45 10.10 2.83 -7.72
N VAL A 46 9.27 3.20 -6.75
CA VAL A 46 9.68 3.84 -5.51
C VAL A 46 9.40 2.88 -4.36
N THR A 47 10.33 2.81 -3.41
CA THR A 47 10.15 2.06 -2.16
C THR A 47 10.55 2.96 -0.99
N GLU A 48 9.58 3.33 -0.17
CA GLU A 48 9.80 4.28 0.93
C GLU A 48 8.88 4.03 2.12
N TRP A 49 9.22 4.66 3.26
CA TRP A 49 8.40 4.62 4.46
C TRP A 49 7.35 5.72 4.42
N LEU A 50 6.08 5.34 4.43
CA LEU A 50 4.96 6.27 4.41
C LEU A 50 4.17 6.21 5.72
N PRO A 51 3.71 7.36 6.26
CA PRO A 51 2.78 7.38 7.37
C PRO A 51 1.53 6.55 7.06
N ALA A 52 1.01 5.82 8.04
CA ALA A 52 -0.21 5.04 7.89
C ALA A 52 -1.40 5.90 7.41
N ALA A 53 -1.44 7.18 7.78
CA ALA A 53 -2.44 8.15 7.32
C ALA A 53 -2.43 8.37 5.79
N ASN A 54 -1.31 8.09 5.12
CA ASN A 54 -1.16 8.21 3.67
C ASN A 54 -1.54 6.91 2.94
N LEU A 55 -1.90 5.85 3.68
CA LEU A 55 -2.18 4.53 3.15
C LEU A 55 -3.65 4.18 3.36
N ARG A 56 -4.35 3.81 2.30
CA ARG A 56 -5.74 3.36 2.36
C ARG A 56 -5.86 1.94 1.80
N PRO A 57 -6.41 0.95 2.53
CA PRO A 57 -6.56 -0.40 2.00
C PRO A 57 -7.33 -0.43 0.68
N ILE A 58 -6.84 -1.21 -0.28
CA ILE A 58 -7.63 -1.54 -1.47
C ILE A 58 -8.69 -2.56 -1.04
N LYS A 59 -9.96 -2.21 -1.20
CA LYS A 59 -11.09 -3.12 -0.96
C LYS A 59 -11.23 -4.09 -2.14
N SER A 60 -10.28 -5.00 -2.34
CA SER A 60 -10.48 -6.18 -3.16
C SER A 60 -10.70 -7.35 -2.22
N ALA A 61 -11.94 -7.82 -2.08
CA ALA A 61 -12.15 -9.14 -1.47
C ALA A 61 -11.33 -10.15 -2.29
N PRO A 62 -10.56 -11.04 -1.66
CA PRO A 62 -9.98 -12.16 -2.39
C PRO A 62 -11.13 -12.94 -3.04
N GLN A 63 -11.21 -12.96 -4.37
CA GLN A 63 -12.05 -13.92 -5.08
C GLN A 63 -11.35 -15.30 -5.03
N THR A 64 -11.14 -15.82 -3.83
CA THR A 64 -10.72 -17.22 -3.64
C THR A 64 -11.95 -18.10 -3.58
N GLY A 65 -12.78 -18.05 -4.63
CA GLY A 65 -13.75 -19.09 -4.92
C GLY A 65 -13.08 -20.05 -5.89
N SER A 66 -12.55 -21.17 -5.38
CA SER A 66 -12.15 -22.27 -6.25
C SER A 66 -13.39 -22.73 -7.01
N ALA A 67 -13.46 -22.44 -8.31
CA ALA A 67 -14.49 -22.99 -9.20
C ALA A 67 -14.19 -24.46 -9.59
N TYR A 68 -13.17 -25.07 -8.99
CA TYR A 68 -12.83 -26.47 -9.15
C TYR A 68 -13.04 -27.16 -7.80
N GLY A 69 -14.19 -27.79 -7.67
CA GLY A 69 -14.55 -28.81 -6.68
C GLY A 69 -15.06 -30.04 -7.42
#